data_AF-H2KTP9-F1
#
_entry.id   AF-H2KTP9-F1
#
_cell.length_a   1.000
_cell.length_b   1.000
_cell.length_c   1.000
_cell.angle_alpha   90.00
_cell.angle_beta   90.00
_cell.angle_gamma   90.00
#
_symmetry.space_group_name_H-M   'P 1'
#
loop_
_entity.id
_entity.type
_entity.pdbx_description
1 polymer ?
#
loop_
_entity_poly.entity_id
_entity_poly.type
_entity_poly.pdbx_seq_one_letter_code
_entity_poly.pdbx_strand_id
1 'polypeptide(L)'
;MPEYLKRRFGGTGLQFYLAFMALFLYVFTKISADLYAGAIFIDQAVKINLYLAIIILLVISGLFTILGGLTAVIWTDFIQTILMMCGAFYLMVVAFIRVGGFDSMVQKYFEAVPNTTLLLRGEGVFWNSTYPPENPYPPPVDRKYRECGIPASNAMHMFRSVDDQELPWTGVIFGMTISNVWYWCTDQVIVQRTLSAKNLT
;
A
#
# COMPACT_ATOMS: atom_id res chain seq x y z
N MET A 1 10.56 -0.07 -22.58
CA MET A 1 9.29 0.12 -23.31
C MET A 1 9.37 1.14 -24.45
N PRO A 2 10.02 2.32 -24.30
CA PRO A 2 10.05 3.35 -25.34
C PRO A 2 10.66 2.88 -26.68
N GLU A 3 11.68 2.02 -26.64
CA GLU A 3 12.34 1.52 -27.85
C GLU A 3 11.43 0.64 -28.73
N TYR A 4 10.56 -0.16 -28.11
CA TYR A 4 9.56 -0.95 -28.84
C TYR A 4 8.56 -0.04 -29.56
N LEU A 5 8.12 1.05 -28.90
CA LEU A 5 7.21 2.02 -29.50
C LEU A 5 7.87 2.79 -30.65
N LYS A 6 9.17 3.10 -30.57
CA LYS A 6 9.93 3.65 -31.70
C LYS A 6 9.90 2.72 -32.92
N ARG A 7 10.13 1.42 -32.72
CA ARG A 7 10.14 0.44 -33.82
C ARG A 7 8.75 0.20 -34.42
N ARG A 8 7.68 0.37 -33.64
CA ARG A 8 6.29 0.14 -34.10
C ARG A 8 5.62 1.37 -34.71
N PHE A 9 5.79 2.54 -34.13
CA PHE A 9 5.06 3.76 -34.53
C PHE A 9 5.90 4.76 -35.33
N GLY A 10 7.22 4.53 -35.48
CA GLY A 10 8.08 5.35 -36.33
C GLY A 10 8.17 6.80 -35.87
N GLY A 11 9.10 7.11 -34.97
CA GLY A 11 9.33 8.49 -34.55
C GLY A 11 10.30 8.62 -33.38
N THR A 12 11.46 9.24 -33.62
CA THR A 12 12.48 9.44 -32.59
C THR A 12 12.02 10.43 -31.52
N GLY A 13 11.29 11.49 -31.89
CA GLY A 13 10.77 12.50 -30.94
C GLY A 13 9.72 11.94 -29.97
N LEU A 14 8.81 11.09 -30.46
CA LEU A 14 7.79 10.44 -29.62
C LEU A 14 8.42 9.52 -28.57
N GLN A 15 9.51 8.82 -28.91
CA GLN A 15 10.26 8.01 -27.95
C GLN A 15 10.84 8.85 -26.83
N PHE A 16 11.50 9.97 -27.14
CA PHE A 16 12.10 10.83 -26.13
C PHE A 16 11.04 11.41 -25.20
N TYR A 17 9.93 11.90 -25.75
CA TYR A 17 8.82 12.43 -24.96
C TYR A 17 8.23 11.36 -24.03
N LEU A 18 7.88 10.18 -24.56
CA LEU A 18 7.29 9.10 -23.76
C LEU A 18 8.28 8.52 -22.73
N ALA A 19 9.57 8.41 -23.07
CA ALA A 19 10.59 7.93 -22.15
C ALA A 19 10.80 8.92 -21.00
N PHE A 20 10.90 10.21 -21.30
CA PHE A 20 11.06 11.25 -20.29
C PHE A 20 9.84 11.32 -19.38
N MET A 21 8.64 11.36 -19.95
CA MET A 21 7.40 11.42 -19.16
C MET A 21 7.22 10.17 -18.29
N ALA A 22 7.49 8.97 -18.83
CA ALA A 22 7.40 7.75 -18.06
C ALA A 22 8.43 7.68 -16.92
N LEU A 23 9.69 8.08 -17.18
CA LEU A 23 10.74 8.09 -16.17
C LEU A 23 10.42 9.10 -15.06
N PHE A 24 9.99 10.31 -15.44
CA PHE A 24 9.56 11.34 -14.50
C PHE A 24 8.43 10.82 -13.61
N LEU A 25 7.34 10.31 -14.20
CA LEU A 25 6.21 9.78 -13.44
C LEU A 25 6.61 8.61 -12.54
N TYR A 26 7.48 7.71 -13.00
CA TYR A 26 7.92 6.56 -12.21
C TYR A 26 8.73 6.99 -10.97
N VAL A 27 9.64 7.95 -11.11
CA VAL A 27 10.41 8.49 -9.99
C VAL A 27 9.50 9.17 -8.97
N PHE A 28 8.59 10.04 -9.43
CA PHE A 28 7.75 10.81 -8.51
C PHE A 28 6.68 9.96 -7.81
N THR A 29 6.09 8.98 -8.51
CA THR A 29 4.96 8.21 -7.95
C THR A 29 5.40 6.93 -7.26
N LYS A 30 6.21 6.10 -7.92
CA LYS A 30 6.55 4.76 -7.42
C LYS A 30 7.70 4.83 -6.42
N ILE A 31 8.84 5.37 -6.83
CA ILE A 31 10.05 5.42 -5.98
C ILE A 31 9.79 6.24 -4.70
N SER A 32 9.10 7.38 -4.81
CA SER A 32 8.76 8.19 -3.62
C SER A 32 7.85 7.46 -2.64
N ALA A 33 6.85 6.72 -3.12
CA ALA A 33 5.93 5.98 -2.25
C ALA A 33 6.67 4.85 -1.51
N ASP A 34 7.53 4.11 -2.21
CA ASP A 34 8.33 3.04 -1.63
C ASP A 34 9.34 3.56 -0.59
N LEU A 35 10.02 4.68 -0.90
CA LEU A 35 10.96 5.34 0.00
C LEU A 35 10.28 5.85 1.28
N TYR A 36 9.09 6.44 1.13
CA TYR A 36 8.30 6.95 2.25
C TYR A 36 7.80 5.81 3.15
N ALA A 37 7.27 4.73 2.56
CA ALA A 37 6.85 3.55 3.31
C ALA A 37 8.03 2.92 4.07
N GLY A 38 9.21 2.82 3.42
CA GLY A 38 10.43 2.34 4.06
C GLY A 38 10.91 3.25 5.21
N ALA A 39 10.81 4.56 5.06
CA ALA A 39 11.19 5.51 6.10
C ALA A 39 10.28 5.43 7.33
N ILE A 40 8.95 5.31 7.14
CA ILE A 40 8.00 5.08 8.24
C ILE A 40 8.33 3.79 8.97
N PHE A 41 8.65 2.71 8.24
CA PHE A 41 9.02 1.44 8.87
C PHE A 41 10.24 1.58 9.78
N ILE A 42 11.28 2.28 9.31
CA ILE A 42 12.50 2.54 10.10
C ILE A 42 12.20 3.45 11.30
N ASP A 43 11.39 4.49 11.12
CA ASP A 43 10.93 5.38 12.20
C ASP A 43 10.21 4.58 13.30
N GLN A 44 9.32 3.66 12.94
CA GLN A 44 8.62 2.82 13.91
C GLN A 44 9.52 1.77 14.58
N ALA A 45 10.51 1.23 13.85
CA ALA A 45 11.40 0.19 14.38
C ALA A 45 12.52 0.75 15.27
N VAL A 46 13.13 1.87 14.88
CA VAL A 46 14.35 2.43 15.52
C VAL A 46 14.06 3.75 16.25
N LYS A 47 12.88 4.36 16.05
CA LYS A 47 12.47 5.65 16.64
C LYS A 47 13.45 6.80 16.36
N ILE A 48 13.99 6.83 15.15
CA ILE A 48 14.87 7.90 14.64
C ILE A 48 14.08 8.88 13.77
N ASN A 49 14.56 10.12 13.66
CA ASN A 49 13.93 11.15 12.81
C ASN A 49 13.68 10.63 11.38
N LEU A 50 12.45 10.80 10.88
CA LEU A 50 12.03 10.35 9.55
C LEU A 50 12.95 10.84 8.41
N TYR A 51 13.40 12.10 8.45
CA TYR A 51 14.33 12.64 7.45
C TYR A 51 15.70 11.92 7.46
N LEU A 52 16.19 11.56 8.64
CA LEU A 52 17.45 10.83 8.79
C LEU A 52 17.29 9.38 8.30
N ALA A 53 16.14 8.74 8.54
CA ALA A 53 15.82 7.42 8.00
C ALA A 53 15.84 7.40 6.46
N ILE A 54 15.25 8.42 5.81
CA ILE A 54 15.26 8.56 4.34
C ILE A 54 16.70 8.65 3.81
N ILE A 55 17.54 9.50 4.41
CA ILE A 55 18.93 9.69 3.96
C ILE A 55 19.71 8.38 4.09
N ILE A 56 19.59 7.67 5.22
CA ILE A 56 20.25 6.37 5.42
C ILE A 56 19.78 5.36 4.36
N LEU A 57 18.48 5.28 4.10
CA LEU A 57 17.91 4.36 3.12
C LEU A 57 18.43 4.65 1.71
N LEU A 58 18.47 5.92 1.29
CA LEU A 58 19.02 6.34 0.00
C LEU A 58 20.51 6.05 -0.14
N VAL A 59 21.31 6.30 0.91
CA VAL A 59 22.75 6.05 0.89
C VAL A 59 23.04 4.56 0.78
N ILE A 60 22.39 3.72 1.60
CA ILE A 60 22.57 2.27 1.54
C ILE A 60 22.11 1.75 0.16
N SER A 61 20.93 2.17 -0.31
CA SER A 61 20.38 1.79 -1.61
C SER A 61 21.28 2.15 -2.78
N GLY A 62 21.78 3.39 -2.80
CA GLY A 62 22.72 3.86 -3.81
C GLY A 62 24.03 3.08 -3.75
N LEU A 63 24.61 2.87 -2.57
CA LEU A 63 25.88 2.18 -2.40
C LEU A 63 25.83 0.74 -2.92
N PHE A 64 24.82 -0.05 -2.51
CA PHE A 64 24.75 -1.44 -2.98
C PHE A 64 24.41 -1.54 -4.48
N THR A 65 23.65 -0.57 -5.02
CA THR A 65 23.33 -0.53 -6.46
C THR A 65 24.57 -0.20 -7.30
N ILE A 66 25.38 0.78 -6.86
CA ILE A 66 26.60 1.18 -7.55
C ILE A 66 27.67 0.08 -7.48
N LEU A 67 27.87 -0.52 -6.30
CA LEU A 67 28.92 -1.53 -6.11
C LEU A 67 28.56 -2.88 -6.73
N GLY A 68 27.28 -3.26 -6.72
CA GLY A 68 26.85 -4.59 -7.13
C GLY A 68 26.47 -4.72 -8.60
N GLY A 69 26.17 -3.62 -9.29
CA GLY A 69 25.65 -3.65 -10.66
C GLY A 69 24.28 -4.36 -10.75
N LEU A 70 23.82 -4.62 -11.98
CA LEU A 70 22.49 -5.19 -12.20
C LEU A 70 22.34 -6.63 -11.68
N THR A 71 23.43 -7.41 -11.66
CA THR A 71 23.42 -8.79 -11.14
C THR A 71 23.20 -8.86 -9.64
N ALA A 72 23.83 -7.97 -8.86
CA ALA A 72 23.60 -7.92 -7.42
C ALA A 72 22.14 -7.56 -7.11
N VAL A 73 21.56 -6.61 -7.86
CA VAL A 73 20.16 -6.21 -7.70
C VAL A 73 19.21 -7.39 -7.89
N ILE A 74 19.44 -8.24 -8.91
CA ILE A 74 18.63 -9.44 -9.14
C ILE A 74 18.75 -10.42 -7.97
N TRP A 75 19.96 -10.66 -7.47
CA TRP A 75 20.17 -11.55 -6.32
C TRP A 75 19.51 -11.02 -5.04
N THR A 76 19.60 -9.72 -4.78
CA THR A 76 18.94 -9.11 -3.62
C THR A 76 17.42 -9.15 -3.74
N ASP A 77 16.86 -8.96 -4.94
CA ASP A 77 15.42 -9.06 -5.18
C ASP A 77 14.92 -10.49 -4.93
N PHE A 78 15.66 -11.51 -5.40
CA PHE A 78 15.35 -12.91 -5.13
C PHE A 78 15.30 -13.20 -3.62
N ILE A 79 16.32 -12.79 -2.86
CA ILE A 79 16.35 -12.98 -1.40
C ILE A 79 15.19 -12.22 -0.74
N GLN A 80 14.90 -10.99 -1.19
CA GLN A 80 13.80 -10.18 -0.70
C GLN A 80 12.45 -10.88 -0.87
N THR A 81 12.20 -11.54 -2.01
CA THR A 81 10.95 -12.28 -2.22
C THR A 81 10.77 -13.41 -1.21
N ILE A 82 11.84 -14.16 -0.91
CA ILE A 82 11.80 -15.24 0.07
C ILE A 82 11.54 -14.68 1.47
N LEU A 83 12.26 -13.63 1.87
CA LEU A 83 12.10 -12.99 3.17
C LEU A 83 10.68 -12.44 3.36
N MET A 84 10.13 -11.77 2.35
CA MET A 84 8.76 -11.25 2.38
C MET A 84 7.72 -12.38 2.47
N MET A 85 7.92 -13.47 1.72
CA MET A 85 7.01 -14.61 1.73
C MET A 85 7.00 -15.31 3.11
N CYS A 86 8.17 -15.64 3.66
CA CYS A 86 8.28 -16.21 4.99
C CYS A 86 7.72 -15.28 6.08
N GLY A 87 8.01 -13.97 5.98
CA GLY A 87 7.47 -12.96 6.89
C GLY A 87 5.95 -12.88 6.88
N ALA A 88 5.34 -12.92 5.69
CA ALA A 88 3.88 -12.92 5.53
C ALA A 88 3.24 -14.17 6.16
N PHE A 89 3.78 -15.36 5.88
CA PHE A 89 3.29 -16.61 6.49
C PHE A 89 3.44 -16.60 8.01
N TYR A 90 4.58 -16.15 8.52
CA TYR A 90 4.82 -16.04 9.97
C TYR A 90 3.82 -15.08 10.64
N LEU A 91 3.67 -13.87 10.09
CA LEU A 91 2.72 -12.88 10.62
C LEU A 91 1.28 -13.37 10.56
N MET A 92 0.88 -14.05 9.48
CA MET A 92 -0.44 -14.65 9.35
C MET A 92 -0.71 -15.63 10.49
N VAL A 93 0.19 -16.57 10.76
CA VAL A 93 0.01 -17.57 11.82
C VAL A 93 -0.05 -16.92 13.20
N VAL A 94 0.86 -16.00 13.51
CA VAL A 94 0.87 -15.30 14.81
C VAL A 94 -0.39 -14.45 15.00
N ALA A 95 -0.87 -13.78 13.93
CA ALA A 95 -2.10 -13.01 13.98
C ALA A 95 -3.31 -13.90 14.32
N PHE A 96 -3.46 -15.05 13.66
CA PHE A 96 -4.57 -15.98 13.97
C PHE A 96 -4.51 -16.52 15.40
N ILE A 97 -3.32 -16.82 15.91
CA ILE A 97 -3.15 -17.29 17.30
C ILE A 97 -3.54 -16.18 18.29
N ARG A 98 -3.08 -14.94 18.08
CA ARG A 98 -3.40 -13.81 18.99
C ARG A 98 -4.87 -13.42 18.95
N VAL A 99 -5.51 -13.55 17.79
CA VAL A 99 -6.93 -13.22 17.64
C VAL A 99 -7.82 -14.27 18.29
N GLY A 100 -7.37 -15.53 18.37
CA GLY A 100 -8.10 -16.64 18.99
C GLY A 100 -8.85 -17.52 17.98
N GLY A 101 -8.30 -17.65 16.76
CA GLY A 101 -8.93 -18.38 15.66
C GLY A 101 -9.90 -17.53 14.83
N PHE A 102 -10.57 -18.17 13.86
CA PHE A 102 -11.44 -17.49 12.90
C PHE A 102 -12.71 -16.94 13.55
N ASP A 103 -13.36 -17.69 14.44
CA ASP A 103 -14.61 -17.24 15.06
C ASP A 103 -14.40 -16.01 15.96
N SER A 104 -13.31 -16.02 16.73
CA SER A 104 -12.90 -14.86 17.53
C SER A 104 -12.51 -13.66 16.67
N MET A 105 -11.97 -13.90 15.46
CA MET A 105 -11.67 -12.84 14.51
C MET A 105 -12.95 -12.18 13.99
N VAL A 106 -13.94 -12.98 13.63
CA VAL A 106 -15.23 -12.48 13.14
C VAL A 106 -15.91 -11.64 14.21
N GLN A 107 -15.92 -12.11 15.46
CA GLN A 107 -16.54 -11.35 16.55
C GLN A 107 -15.79 -10.04 16.84
N LYS A 108 -14.47 -10.11 17.06
CA LYS A 108 -13.64 -8.94 17.38
C LYS A 108 -13.62 -7.91 16.25
N TYR A 109 -13.79 -8.34 15.00
CA TYR A 109 -13.84 -7.44 13.85
C TYR A 109 -15.02 -6.45 13.94
N PHE A 110 -16.20 -6.92 14.35
CA PHE A 110 -17.36 -6.03 14.51
C PHE A 110 -17.25 -5.13 15.74
N GLU A 111 -16.50 -5.56 16.76
CA GLU A 111 -16.22 -4.80 17.98
C GLU A 111 -15.09 -3.78 17.82
N ALA A 112 -14.28 -3.87 16.74
CA ALA A 112 -13.11 -3.03 16.49
C ALA A 112 -13.46 -1.61 15.98
N VAL A 113 -14.39 -0.92 16.64
CA VAL A 113 -14.75 0.47 16.34
C VAL A 113 -13.75 1.42 17.03
N PRO A 114 -13.21 2.44 16.32
CA PRO A 114 -12.29 3.38 16.93
C PRO A 114 -12.99 4.21 18.02
N ASN A 115 -12.30 4.41 19.16
CA ASN A 115 -12.82 5.18 20.29
C ASN A 115 -13.25 6.60 19.90
N THR A 116 -12.60 7.19 18.90
CA THR A 116 -12.99 8.51 18.36
C THR A 116 -14.43 8.50 17.82
N THR A 117 -14.83 7.46 17.08
CA THR A 117 -16.20 7.33 16.57
C THR A 117 -17.18 7.00 17.69
N LEU A 118 -16.79 6.18 18.68
CA LEU A 118 -17.62 5.88 19.86
C LEU A 118 -17.88 7.12 20.72
N LEU A 119 -16.89 7.99 20.90
CA LEU A 119 -17.03 9.28 21.58
C LEU A 119 -18.00 10.20 20.83
N LEU A 120 -17.93 10.25 19.50
CA LEU A 120 -18.85 11.03 18.66
C LEU A 120 -20.28 10.47 18.63
N ARG A 121 -20.45 9.17 18.89
CA ARG A 121 -21.74 8.49 19.01
C ARG A 121 -22.36 8.60 20.42
N GLY A 122 -21.58 9.02 21.42
CA GLY A 122 -22.01 9.13 22.82
C GLY A 122 -21.95 7.81 23.59
N GLU A 123 -21.19 6.82 23.11
CA GLU A 123 -21.09 5.47 23.69
C GLU A 123 -19.73 5.21 24.42
N GLY A 124 -18.85 6.22 24.53
CA GLY A 124 -17.52 6.08 25.14
C GLY A 124 -17.49 6.24 26.68
N VAL A 125 -16.90 5.27 27.38
CA VAL A 125 -16.64 5.29 28.83
C VAL A 125 -15.35 6.07 29.16
N PHE A 126 -15.40 7.41 29.09
CA PHE A 126 -14.44 8.28 29.77
C PHE A 126 -15.04 9.66 30.03
N TRP A 127 -16.03 9.72 30.92
CA TRP A 127 -16.49 10.96 31.52
C TRP A 127 -15.44 11.42 32.55
N ASN A 128 -14.34 12.05 32.11
CA ASN A 128 -13.54 13.03 32.88
C ASN A 128 -12.19 13.37 32.22
N SER A 129 -12.17 14.39 31.36
CA SER A 129 -11.26 15.54 31.51
C SER A 129 -11.42 16.55 30.37
N THR A 130 -11.85 17.76 30.75
CA THR A 130 -11.76 19.03 30.00
C THR A 130 -12.65 19.20 28.76
N TYR A 131 -13.97 19.15 28.96
CA TYR A 131 -14.85 20.07 28.27
C TYR A 131 -15.12 21.26 29.20
N PRO A 132 -14.80 22.52 28.83
CA PRO A 132 -15.24 23.68 29.60
C PRO A 132 -16.78 23.74 29.61
N PRO A 133 -17.42 24.05 30.76
CA PRO A 133 -18.85 23.84 30.99
C PRO A 133 -19.75 24.95 30.40
N GLU A 134 -19.45 25.49 29.21
CA GLU A 134 -20.14 26.66 28.66
C GLU A 134 -21.00 26.42 27.42
N ASN A 135 -21.21 25.18 26.98
CA ASN A 135 -22.19 24.91 25.93
C ASN A 135 -22.84 23.53 26.07
N PRO A 136 -24.19 23.44 26.24
CA PRO A 136 -24.92 22.17 26.31
C PRO A 136 -24.91 21.38 24.98
N TYR A 137 -24.39 21.98 23.91
CA TYR A 137 -24.40 21.41 22.58
C TYR A 137 -22.98 20.98 22.16
N PRO A 138 -22.75 19.69 21.84
CA PRO A 138 -21.50 19.29 21.20
C PRO A 138 -21.33 20.08 19.88
N PRO A 139 -20.09 20.38 19.44
CA PRO A 139 -19.87 21.06 18.17
C PRO A 139 -20.61 20.30 17.05
N PRO A 140 -21.14 20.98 16.01
CA PRO A 140 -21.84 20.32 14.92
C PRO A 140 -20.87 19.40 14.18
N VAL A 141 -20.87 18.13 14.57
CA VAL A 141 -20.07 17.11 13.91
C VAL A 141 -20.87 16.63 12.70
N ASP A 142 -20.30 16.85 11.51
CA ASP A 142 -20.85 16.32 10.26
C ASP A 142 -21.19 14.84 10.43
N ARG A 143 -22.39 14.44 9.96
CA ARG A 143 -22.90 13.06 10.09
C ARG A 143 -21.88 12.01 9.65
N LYS A 144 -21.07 12.36 8.65
CA LYS A 144 -19.97 11.57 8.09
C LYS A 144 -18.96 11.06 9.12
N TYR A 145 -18.67 11.83 10.17
CA TYR A 145 -17.70 11.41 11.20
C TYR A 145 -18.30 10.48 12.26
N ARG A 146 -19.64 10.36 12.34
CA ARG A 146 -20.31 9.37 13.20
C ARG A 146 -20.40 7.98 12.59
N GLU A 147 -20.29 7.89 11.26
CA GLU A 147 -20.44 6.63 10.50
C GLU A 147 -19.07 6.05 10.07
N CYS A 148 -17.99 6.83 10.20
CA CYS A 148 -16.64 6.44 9.82
C CYS A 148 -16.07 5.35 10.75
N GLY A 149 -15.52 4.28 10.17
CA GLY A 149 -14.85 3.21 10.90
C GLY A 149 -15.79 2.19 11.54
N ILE A 150 -17.09 2.24 11.22
CA ILE A 150 -18.04 1.20 11.61
C ILE A 150 -18.01 0.11 10.52
N PRO A 151 -17.73 -1.16 10.88
CA PRO A 151 -17.75 -2.25 9.92
C PRO A 151 -19.16 -2.43 9.36
N ALA A 152 -19.27 -2.50 8.03
CA ALA A 152 -20.54 -2.75 7.36
C ALA A 152 -21.13 -4.11 7.80
N SER A 153 -22.45 -4.21 7.93
CA SER A 153 -23.11 -5.46 8.34
C SER A 153 -22.86 -6.62 7.35
N ASN A 154 -22.57 -6.29 6.09
CA ASN A 154 -22.19 -7.23 5.04
C ASN A 154 -20.66 -7.38 4.86
N ALA A 155 -19.83 -6.94 5.80
CA ALA A 155 -18.38 -6.97 5.68
C ALA A 155 -17.79 -8.39 5.48
N MET A 156 -18.47 -9.43 5.98
CA MET A 156 -18.05 -10.82 5.81
C MET A 156 -18.49 -11.44 4.46
N HIS A 157 -19.21 -10.71 3.63
CA HIS A 157 -19.55 -11.14 2.27
C HIS A 157 -18.48 -10.69 1.29
N MET A 158 -17.70 -11.64 0.78
CA MET A 158 -16.65 -11.40 -0.21
C MET A 158 -17.18 -10.81 -1.53
N PHE A 159 -18.36 -11.25 -1.97
CA PHE A 159 -19.07 -10.68 -3.11
C PHE A 159 -20.36 -10.01 -2.62
N ARG A 160 -20.39 -8.68 -2.71
CA ARG A 160 -21.58 -7.88 -2.33
C ARG A 160 -22.55 -7.74 -3.49
N SER A 161 -23.79 -7.34 -3.19
CA SER A 161 -24.83 -7.15 -4.20
C SER A 161 -24.45 -6.11 -5.26
N VAL A 162 -25.14 -6.15 -6.41
CA VAL A 162 -24.92 -5.20 -7.51
C VAL A 162 -25.18 -3.76 -7.07
N ASP A 163 -26.13 -3.55 -6.16
CA ASP A 163 -26.55 -2.23 -5.68
C ASP A 163 -25.66 -1.64 -4.57
N ASP A 164 -24.61 -2.35 -4.14
CA ASP A 164 -23.67 -1.81 -3.15
C ASP A 164 -22.85 -0.66 -3.79
N GLN A 165 -22.86 0.51 -3.16
CA GLN A 165 -22.19 1.71 -3.69
C GLN A 165 -20.66 1.64 -3.57
N GLU A 166 -20.12 0.83 -2.67
CA GLU A 166 -18.67 0.79 -2.40
C GLU A 166 -17.99 -0.34 -3.17
N LEU A 167 -18.51 -1.57 -3.04
CA LEU A 167 -17.82 -2.79 -3.49
C LEU A 167 -18.77 -3.79 -4.16
N PRO A 168 -19.46 -3.41 -5.24
CA PRO A 168 -20.32 -4.35 -5.96
C PRO A 168 -19.47 -5.44 -6.60
N TRP A 169 -19.98 -6.68 -6.63
CA TRP A 169 -19.23 -7.82 -7.20
C TRP A 169 -18.79 -7.58 -8.65
N THR A 170 -19.58 -6.83 -9.42
CA THR A 170 -19.26 -6.44 -10.80
C THR A 170 -18.00 -5.59 -10.86
N GLY A 171 -17.84 -4.62 -9.95
CA GLY A 171 -16.64 -3.80 -9.82
C GLY A 171 -15.42 -4.60 -9.37
N VAL A 172 -15.60 -5.58 -8.48
CA VAL A 172 -14.52 -6.47 -8.03
C VAL A 172 -14.00 -7.32 -9.20
N ILE A 173 -14.89 -7.98 -9.93
CA ILE A 173 -14.53 -8.91 -11.00
C ILE A 173 -14.07 -8.16 -12.25
N PHE A 174 -14.83 -7.19 -12.75
CA PHE A 174 -14.50 -6.53 -14.01
C PHE A 174 -13.61 -5.30 -13.85
N GLY A 175 -13.57 -4.68 -12.67
CA GLY A 175 -12.70 -3.54 -12.39
C GLY A 175 -11.37 -3.98 -11.78
N MET A 176 -11.42 -4.41 -10.51
CA MET A 176 -10.21 -4.67 -9.72
C MET A 176 -9.37 -5.83 -10.27
N THR A 177 -10.01 -6.93 -10.69
CA THR A 177 -9.27 -8.09 -11.23
C THR A 177 -8.54 -7.72 -12.53
N ILE A 178 -9.20 -7.01 -13.44
CA ILE A 178 -8.58 -6.56 -14.70
C ILE A 178 -7.42 -5.60 -14.41
N SER A 179 -7.59 -4.67 -13.48
CA SER A 179 -6.52 -3.75 -13.06
C SER A 179 -5.31 -4.48 -12.48
N ASN A 180 -5.54 -5.49 -11.63
CA ASN A 180 -4.47 -6.31 -11.06
C ASN A 180 -3.74 -7.13 -12.13
N VAL A 181 -4.47 -7.76 -13.06
CA VAL A 181 -3.87 -8.49 -14.18
C VAL A 181 -3.06 -7.54 -15.06
N TRP A 182 -3.56 -6.33 -15.34
CA TRP A 182 -2.82 -5.33 -16.09
C TRP A 182 -1.52 -4.93 -15.38
N TYR A 183 -1.58 -4.72 -14.06
CA TYR A 183 -0.41 -4.39 -13.25
C TYR A 183 0.63 -5.51 -13.32
N TRP A 184 0.21 -6.76 -13.08
CA TRP A 184 1.09 -7.93 -13.13
C TRP A 184 1.70 -8.15 -14.51
N CYS A 185 0.89 -8.03 -15.57
CA CYS A 185 1.38 -8.14 -16.94
C CYS A 185 2.38 -7.03 -17.29
N THR A 186 2.17 -5.81 -16.79
CA THR A 186 3.09 -4.69 -17.00
C THR A 186 4.43 -4.96 -16.32
N ASP A 187 4.41 -5.45 -15.08
CA ASP A 187 5.60 -5.84 -14.33
C ASP A 187 6.35 -6.97 -15.04
N GLN A 188 5.64 -7.99 -15.52
CA GLN A 188 6.24 -9.09 -16.31
C GLN A 188 6.93 -8.60 -17.59
N VAL A 189 6.34 -7.64 -18.30
CA VAL A 189 6.96 -7.04 -19.50
C VAL A 189 8.24 -6.27 -19.16
N ILE A 190 8.32 -5.67 -17.97
CA ILE A 190 9.54 -5.01 -17.50
C ILE A 190 10.62 -6.04 -17.19
N VAL A 191 10.29 -7.09 -16.42
CA VAL A 191 11.21 -8.18 -16.05
C VAL A 191 11.73 -8.91 -17.29
N GLN A 192 10.87 -9.26 -18.24
CA GLN A 192 11.31 -9.95 -19.45
C GLN A 192 12.32 -9.10 -20.25
N ARG A 193 12.18 -7.77 -20.23
CA ARG A 193 13.10 -6.87 -20.94
C ARG A 193 14.42 -6.66 -20.21
N THR A 194 14.44 -6.68 -18.88
CA THR A 194 15.70 -6.66 -18.11
C THR A 194 16.46 -7.95 -18.34
N LEU A 195 15.76 -9.10 -18.34
CA LEU A 195 16.37 -10.41 -18.63
C LEU A 195 16.81 -10.57 -20.10
N SER A 196 16.16 -9.89 -21.05
CA SER A 196 16.50 -9.96 -22.48
C SER A 196 17.56 -8.94 -22.94
N ALA A 197 18.12 -8.15 -22.01
CA ALA A 197 19.15 -7.16 -22.36
C ALA A 197 20.42 -7.86 -22.87
N LYS A 198 20.98 -7.36 -23.98
CA LYS A 198 22.06 -8.03 -24.72
C LYS A 198 23.39 -8.11 -23.96
N ASN A 199 23.64 -7.22 -23.00
CA ASN A 199 24.76 -7.29 -22.08
C ASN A 199 24.33 -6.74 -20.72
N LEU A 200 24.81 -7.38 -19.66
CA LEU A 200 24.64 -6.99 -18.24
C LEU A 200 25.70 -5.99 -17.76
N THR A 201 26.52 -5.50 -18.69
CA THR A 201 27.61 -4.50 -18.58
C THR A 201 27.53 -3.58 -19.78
#